data_AF-A0A0D3KW49-F1
#
_entry.id   AF-A0A0D3KW49-F1
#
_cell.length_a   1.000
_cell.length_b   1.000
_cell.length_c   1.000
_cell.angle_alpha   90.00
_cell.angle_beta   90.00
_cell.angle_gamma   90.00
#
_symmetry.space_group_name_H-M   'P 1'
#
loop_
_entity.id
_entity.type
_entity.pdbx_description
1 polymer ?
#
loop_
_entity_poly.entity_id
_entity_poly.type
_entity_poly.pdbx_seq_one_letter_code
_entity_poly.pdbx_strand_id
1 'polypeptide(L)' 'LLKSRFGHTSFRPLQREVVNACLAGRDVFAILPTGGGKSLTFQLPPLLEPSGVTLVVSPLVSLMQDQVRSLR' A
#
# COMPACT_ATOMS: atom_id res chain seq x y z
N LEU A 1 -0.24 -11.97 -5.74
CA LEU A 1 -0.74 -10.57 -5.65
C LEU A 1 0.28 -9.55 -6.12
N LEU A 2 1.49 -9.48 -5.55
CA LEU A 2 2.49 -8.47 -5.96
C LEU A 2 2.78 -8.48 -7.48
N LYS A 3 3.08 -9.66 -8.04
CA LYS A 3 3.28 -9.84 -9.48
C LYS A 3 1.98 -9.76 -10.29
N SER A 4 0.95 -10.49 -9.85
CA SER A 4 -0.30 -10.69 -10.62
C SER A 4 -1.25 -9.49 -10.62
N ARG A 5 -1.24 -8.65 -9.58
CA ARG A 5 -2.14 -7.49 -9.42
C ARG A 5 -1.41 -6.16 -9.56
N PHE A 6 -0.17 -6.06 -9.09
CA PHE A 6 0.62 -4.83 -9.11
C PHE A 6 1.76 -4.83 -10.14
N GLY A 7 2.00 -5.93 -10.86
CA GLY A 7 3.04 -6.02 -11.88
C GLY A 7 4.48 -5.96 -11.35
N HIS A 8 4.70 -6.08 -10.04
CA HIS A 8 6.02 -6.01 -9.42
C HIS A 8 6.60 -7.39 -9.18
N THR A 9 7.88 -7.58 -9.52
CA THR A 9 8.59 -8.86 -9.31
C THR A 9 9.20 -8.97 -7.91
N SER A 10 9.45 -7.85 -7.25
CA SER A 10 10.03 -7.77 -5.90
C SER A 10 9.58 -6.49 -5.19
N PHE A 11 9.72 -6.48 -3.86
CA PHE A 11 9.56 -5.28 -3.06
C PHE A 11 10.76 -4.36 -3.23
N ARG A 12 10.52 -3.05 -3.24
CA ARG A 12 11.56 -2.04 -3.03
C ARG A 12 11.98 -2.02 -1.55
N PRO A 13 13.11 -1.38 -1.21
CA PRO A 13 13.54 -1.24 0.18
C PRO A 13 12.42 -0.75 1.10
N LEU A 14 12.38 -1.27 2.32
CA LEU A 14 11.41 -0.97 3.40
C LEU A 14 9.95 -1.40 3.14
N GLN A 15 9.50 -1.58 1.90
CA GLN A 15 8.09 -1.90 1.61
C GLN A 15 7.63 -3.19 2.31
N ARG A 16 8.44 -4.25 2.25
CA ARG A 16 8.10 -5.54 2.86
C ARG A 16 7.98 -5.43 4.38
N GLU A 17 8.86 -4.67 5.01
CA GLU A 17 8.86 -4.49 6.47
C GLU A 17 7.63 -3.74 6.93
N VAL A 18 7.24 -2.67 6.21
CA VAL A 18 6.01 -1.92 6.48
C VAL A 18 4.78 -2.81 6.29
N VAL A 19 4.67 -3.52 5.16
CA VAL A 19 3.54 -4.42 4.88
C VAL A 19 3.41 -5.49 5.97
N ASN A 20 4.51 -6.14 6.34
CA ASN A 20 4.50 -7.17 7.38
C ASN A 20 4.10 -6.60 8.75
N ALA A 21 4.53 -5.38 9.07
CA ALA A 21 4.14 -4.72 10.31
C ALA A 21 2.63 -4.38 10.32
N CYS A 22 2.08 -3.91 9.20
CA CYS A 22 0.63 -3.68 9.06
C CYS A 22 -0.18 -4.98 9.18
N LEU A 23 0.24 -6.06 8.53
CA LEU A 23 -0.42 -7.38 8.62
C LEU A 23 -0.33 -7.98 10.02
N ALA A 24 0.69 -7.63 10.80
CA ALA A 24 0.81 -8.00 12.20
C ALA A 24 -0.05 -7.12 13.14
N GLY A 25 -0.88 -6.23 12.61
CA GLY A 25 -1.72 -5.32 13.38
C GLY A 25 -0.93 -4.28 14.18
N ARG A 26 0.30 -3.95 13.77
CA ARG A 26 1.14 -2.95 14.46
C ARG A 26 1.00 -1.58 13.81
N ASP A 27 1.06 -0.55 14.64
CA ASP A 27 1.18 0.83 14.17
C ASP A 27 2.54 1.06 13.52
N VAL A 28 2.54 1.76 12.38
CA VAL A 28 3.76 2.01 11.60
C VAL A 28 3.82 3.47 11.17
N PHE A 29 4.94 4.12 11.50
CA PHE A 29 5.33 5.38 10.89
C PHE A 29 6.38 5.11 9.81
N ALA A 30 6.00 5.27 8.54
CA ALA A 30 6.85 4.95 7.40
C ALA A 30 7.26 6.22 6.64
N ILE A 31 8.57 6.48 6.56
CA ILE A 31 9.14 7.55 5.73
C ILE A 31 9.68 6.92 4.44
N LEU A 32 9.04 7.21 3.33
CA LEU A 32 9.47 6.79 1.99
C LEU A 32 9.53 8.01 1.08
N PRO A 33 10.53 8.12 0.19
CA PRO A 33 10.61 9.22 -0.75
C PRO A 33 9.44 9.19 -1.74
N THR A 34 9.14 10.34 -2.36
CA THR A 34 8.21 10.40 -3.50
C THR A 34 8.68 9.45 -4.59
N GLY A 35 7.74 8.73 -5.22
CA GLY A 35 8.07 7.68 -6.18
C GLY A 35 8.60 6.38 -5.54
N GLY A 36 8.88 6.35 -4.23
CA GLY A 36 9.36 5.17 -3.49
C GLY A 36 8.36 4.02 -3.34
N GLY A 37 7.13 4.19 -3.86
CA GLY A 37 6.10 3.15 -3.85
C GLY A 37 5.38 3.00 -2.51
N LYS A 38 5.22 4.08 -1.75
CA LYS A 38 4.48 4.09 -0.47
C LYS A 38 3.03 3.60 -0.59
N SER A 39 2.38 3.79 -1.74
CA SER A 39 0.98 3.37 -1.92
C SER A 39 0.81 1.86 -1.77
N LEU A 40 1.79 1.08 -2.26
CA LEU A 40 1.77 -0.37 -2.15
C LEU A 40 1.69 -0.84 -0.69
N THR A 41 2.29 -0.11 0.25
CA THR A 41 2.43 -0.56 1.65
C THR A 41 1.11 -0.52 2.41
N PHE A 42 0.13 0.27 1.96
CA PHE A 42 -1.23 0.26 2.52
C PHE A 42 -2.28 -0.35 1.57
N GLN A 43 -1.98 -0.50 0.27
CA GLN A 43 -2.88 -1.14 -0.70
C GLN A 43 -2.79 -2.67 -0.69
N LEU A 44 -1.61 -3.23 -0.43
CA LEU A 44 -1.41 -4.69 -0.43
C LEU A 44 -2.04 -5.39 0.79
N PRO A 45 -1.87 -4.90 2.04
CA PRO A 45 -2.41 -5.58 3.23
C PRO A 45 -3.91 -5.93 3.16
N PRO A 46 -4.84 -5.01 2.81
CA PRO A 46 -6.27 -5.35 2.76
C PRO A 46 -6.65 -6.42 1.74
N LEU A 47 -5.80 -6.69 0.75
CA LEU A 47 -6.04 -7.74 -0.24
C LEU A 47 -5.62 -9.14 0.25
N LEU A 48 -4.89 -9.21 1.36
CA LEU A 48 -4.44 -10.44 2.00
C LEU A 48 -5.34 -10.84 3.16
N GLU A 49 -6.10 -9.90 3.71
CA GLU A 49 -7.07 -10.16 4.77
C GLU A 49 -8.35 -10.81 4.21
N PRO A 50 -8.95 -11.81 4.90
CA PRO A 50 -10.17 -12.48 4.44
C PRO A 50 -11.38 -11.55 4.35
N SER A 51 -11.41 -10.54 5.21
CA SER A 51 -12.52 -9.59 5.33
C SER A 51 -12.04 -8.30 5.98
N GLY A 52 -12.63 -7.17 5.59
CA GLY A 52 -12.36 -5.88 6.21
C GLY A 52 -12.32 -4.75 5.19
N VAL A 53 -12.18 -3.54 5.69
CA VAL A 53 -12.02 -2.33 4.89
C VAL A 53 -10.83 -1.56 5.43
N THR A 54 -9.91 -1.16 4.54
CA THR A 54 -8.86 -0.19 4.88
C THR A 54 -9.33 1.20 4.49
N LEU A 55 -9.32 2.12 5.47
CA LEU A 55 -9.59 3.54 5.24
C LEU A 55 -8.27 4.26 4.95
N VAL A 56 -8.18 4.88 3.77
CA VAL A 56 -7.04 5.72 3.39
C VAL A 56 -7.47 7.19 3.43
N VAL A 57 -6.84 7.97 4.29
CA VAL A 57 -7.08 9.42 4.40
C VAL A 57 -6.05 10.16 3.55
N SER A 58 -6.51 10.98 2.61
CA SER A 58 -5.66 11.78 1.72
C SER A 58 -6.09 13.25 1.80
N PRO A 59 -5.14 14.20 1.82
CA PRO A 59 -5.45 15.62 1.92
C PRO A 59 -6.01 16.22 0.62
N LEU A 60 -5.80 15.56 -0.53
CA LEU A 60 -6.15 16.11 -1.84
C LEU A 60 -7.02 15.14 -2.64
N VAL A 61 -8.12 15.66 -3.19
CA VAL A 61 -9.03 14.90 -4.07
C VAL A 61 -8.32 14.42 -5.34
N SER A 62 -7.44 15.23 -5.93
CA SER A 62 -6.63 14.84 -7.09
C SER A 62 -5.79 13.59 -6.80
N LEU A 63 -5.13 13.56 -5.64
CA LEU A 63 -4.34 12.40 -5.22
C LEU A 63 -5.21 11.16 -5.00
N MET A 64 -6.42 11.33 -4.46
CA MET A 64 -7.37 10.21 -4.31
C MET A 64 -7.78 9.64 -5.67
N GLN A 65 -8.08 10.50 -6.65
CA GLN A 65 -8.46 10.09 -7.99
C GLN A 65 -7.34 9.32 -8.70
N ASP A 66 -6.10 9.79 -8.59
CA ASP A 66 -4.93 9.12 -9.17
C ASP A 66 -4.71 7.73 -8.56
N GLN A 67 -4.83 7.62 -7.23
CA GLN A 67 -4.70 6.34 -6.53
C GLN A 67 -5.81 5.35 -6.93
N VAL A 68 -7.07 5.79 -7.00
CA VAL A 68 -8.19 4.94 -7.43
C VAL A 68 -8.03 4.49 -8.88
N ARG A 69 -7.60 5.38 -9.78
CA ARG A 69 -7.31 5.02 -11.17
C ARG A 69 -6.22 3.98 -11.28
N SER A 70 -5.16 4.06 -10.48
CA SER A 70 -4.06 3.08 -10.47
C SER A 70 -4.46 1.67 -10.01
N LEU A 71 -5.61 1.54 -9.33
CA LEU A 71 -6.14 0.26 -8.82
C LEU A 71 -7.13 -0.40 -9.78
N ARG A 72 -7.68 0.35 -10.75
CA ARG A 72 -8.59 -0.17 -11.77
C ARG A 72 -7.78 -0.78 -12.91
#